data_AF-X1Z9Z7-F1
#
_entry.id   AF-X1Z9Z7-F1
#
_cell.length_a   1.000
_cell.length_b   1.000
_cell.length_c   1.000
_cell.angle_alpha   90.00
_cell.angle_beta   90.00
_cell.angle_gamma   90.00
#
_symmetry.space_group_name_H-M   'P 1'
#
loop_
_entity.id
_entity.type
_entity.pdbx_description
1 polymer ?
#
loop_
_entity_poly.entity_id
_entity_poly.type
_entity_poly.pdbx_seq_one_letter_code
_entity_poly.pdbx_strand_id
1 'polypeptide(L)'
;MKENETETECLLSYINKSMDIARSCKVTGIFRVERPGEDDRLRDCGVDNRRLLFHGSSTSNLMSILKRGLLIAPPEAPACGYLFGKGIYTADQFAKSAAYCYNWGFGSGNSKHKFMLVCEVALGRVNQLLQPEYMEKAKTGTDSCQYVGARGPNPAFNLTLPTGVAVPIGEIQDQGKLFSRTYLNAQSNEYIVYKPEQVALRYIIQFK
;
A
#
# COMPACT_ATOMS: atom_id res chain seq x y z
N MET A 1 -24.90 -7.92 -10.48
CA MET A 1 -25.24 -7.25 -9.20
C MET A 1 -24.54 -7.89 -7.99
N LYS A 2 -24.35 -9.23 -7.93
CA LYS A 2 -23.68 -9.92 -6.80
C LYS A 2 -22.15 -9.73 -6.70
N GLU A 3 -21.47 -9.52 -7.81
CA GLU A 3 -19.99 -9.47 -7.85
C GLU A 3 -19.41 -8.24 -7.11
N ASN A 4 -20.09 -7.09 -7.20
CA ASN A 4 -19.70 -5.87 -6.49
C ASN A 4 -19.88 -6.00 -4.96
N GLU A 5 -20.83 -6.80 -4.48
CA GLU A 5 -21.06 -7.01 -3.04
C GLU A 5 -19.93 -7.85 -2.43
N THR A 6 -19.53 -8.95 -3.08
CA THR A 6 -18.46 -9.82 -2.58
C THR A 6 -17.09 -9.12 -2.58
N GLU A 7 -16.76 -8.34 -3.61
CA GLU A 7 -15.54 -7.52 -3.63
C GLU A 7 -15.52 -6.50 -2.49
N THR A 8 -16.66 -5.84 -2.26
CA THR A 8 -16.83 -4.84 -1.19
C THR A 8 -16.69 -5.48 0.20
N GLU A 9 -17.30 -6.64 0.43
CA GLU A 9 -17.17 -7.40 1.68
C GLU A 9 -15.73 -7.84 1.94
N CYS A 10 -15.03 -8.31 0.90
CA CYS A 10 -13.61 -8.66 0.98
C CYS A 10 -12.77 -7.45 1.38
N LEU A 11 -12.97 -6.29 0.74
CA LEU A 11 -12.27 -5.04 1.09
C LEU A 11 -12.58 -4.59 2.51
N LEU A 12 -13.84 -4.64 2.94
CA LEU A 12 -14.23 -4.28 4.31
C LEU A 12 -13.60 -5.23 5.33
N SER A 13 -13.59 -6.55 5.07
CA SER A 13 -12.88 -7.50 5.90
C SER A 13 -11.39 -7.20 5.95
N TYR A 14 -10.77 -6.86 4.82
CA TYR A 14 -9.35 -6.53 4.76
C TYR A 14 -9.02 -5.27 5.57
N ILE A 15 -9.84 -4.23 5.44
CA ILE A 15 -9.71 -2.98 6.20
C ILE A 15 -9.83 -3.27 7.69
N ASN A 16 -10.89 -3.97 8.12
CA ASN A 16 -11.17 -4.21 9.54
C ASN A 16 -10.08 -5.04 10.22
N LYS A 17 -9.61 -6.11 9.57
CA LYS A 17 -8.57 -6.98 10.13
C LYS A 17 -7.20 -6.34 10.19
N SER A 18 -6.96 -5.31 9.37
CA SER A 18 -5.66 -4.63 9.28
C SER A 18 -5.69 -3.20 9.83
N MET A 19 -6.76 -2.87 10.56
CA MET A 19 -6.92 -1.64 11.33
C MET A 19 -6.30 -1.85 12.72
N ASP A 20 -5.67 -0.79 13.25
CA ASP A 20 -5.24 -0.78 14.63
C ASP A 20 -6.43 -0.41 15.53
N ILE A 21 -6.65 -1.19 16.58
CA ILE A 21 -7.79 -1.10 17.50
C ILE A 21 -7.89 0.30 18.14
N ALA A 22 -6.77 1.02 18.23
CA ALA A 22 -6.68 2.33 18.86
C ALA A 22 -7.37 3.48 18.08
N ARG A 23 -7.77 3.28 16.81
CA ARG A 23 -8.44 4.33 16.01
C ARG A 23 -9.78 3.84 15.47
N SER A 24 -10.87 4.38 16.01
CA SER A 24 -12.18 4.25 15.38
C SER A 24 -12.14 4.93 14.01
N CYS A 25 -12.25 4.13 12.95
CA CYS A 25 -12.35 4.60 11.58
C CYS A 25 -13.65 4.05 11.00
N LYS A 26 -14.49 4.93 10.46
CA LYS A 26 -15.73 4.55 9.77
C LYS A 26 -15.54 4.71 8.28
N VAL A 27 -15.49 3.60 7.56
CA VAL A 27 -15.59 3.59 6.10
C VAL A 27 -16.96 4.14 5.70
N THR A 28 -16.98 5.16 4.84
CA THR A 28 -18.20 5.81 4.34
C THR A 28 -18.42 5.60 2.85
N GLY A 29 -17.42 5.11 2.12
CA GLY A 29 -17.55 4.79 0.71
C GLY A 29 -16.36 4.00 0.19
N ILE A 30 -16.63 3.12 -0.76
CA ILE A 30 -15.62 2.40 -1.55
C ILE A 30 -15.95 2.67 -3.00
N PHE A 31 -15.00 3.24 -3.74
CA PHE A 31 -15.16 3.63 -5.12
C PHE A 31 -14.20 2.83 -5.97
N ARG A 32 -14.71 2.08 -6.96
CA ARG A 32 -13.88 1.43 -7.96
C ARG A 32 -13.21 2.48 -8.85
N VAL A 33 -11.94 2.30 -9.14
CA VAL A 33 -11.14 3.17 -9.99
C VAL A 33 -10.59 2.35 -11.13
N GLU A 34 -10.74 2.87 -12.33
CA GLU A 34 -10.13 2.34 -13.54
C GLU A 34 -9.56 3.51 -14.31
N ARG A 35 -8.25 3.47 -14.57
CA ARG A 35 -7.54 4.53 -15.28
C ARG A 35 -7.10 4.04 -16.64
N PRO A 36 -7.33 4.83 -17.72
CA PRO A 36 -6.93 4.43 -19.06
C PRO A 36 -5.46 4.03 -19.13
N GLY A 37 -5.20 2.81 -19.62
CA GLY A 37 -3.87 2.26 -19.84
C GLY A 37 -3.15 1.70 -18.60
N GLU A 38 -3.68 1.84 -17.38
CA GLU A 38 -3.02 1.24 -16.20
C GLU A 38 -3.05 -0.29 -16.23
N ASP A 39 -4.14 -0.88 -16.71
CA ASP A 39 -4.27 -2.33 -16.82
C ASP A 39 -3.33 -2.92 -17.86
N ASP A 40 -3.25 -2.28 -19.03
CA ASP A 40 -2.32 -2.68 -20.08
C ASP A 40 -0.88 -2.57 -19.60
N ARG A 41 -0.53 -1.43 -18.98
CA ARG A 41 0.81 -1.20 -18.44
C ARG A 41 1.18 -2.21 -17.35
N LEU A 42 0.26 -2.55 -16.44
CA LEU A 42 0.49 -3.54 -15.39
C LEU A 42 0.63 -4.95 -15.96
N ARG A 43 -0.19 -5.32 -16.96
CA ARG A 43 -0.08 -6.60 -17.65
C ARG A 43 1.23 -6.72 -18.42
N ASP A 44 1.62 -5.67 -19.12
CA ASP A 44 2.76 -5.67 -20.05
C ASP A 44 4.10 -5.44 -19.32
N CYS A 45 4.09 -5.09 -18.02
CA CYS A 45 5.33 -4.97 -17.24
C CYS A 45 6.06 -6.31 -17.03
N GLY A 46 5.37 -7.44 -17.26
CA GLY A 46 5.96 -8.79 -17.18
C GLY A 46 6.30 -9.26 -15.77
N VAL A 47 5.82 -8.57 -14.73
CA VAL A 47 6.07 -8.88 -13.32
C VAL A 47 4.84 -9.57 -12.71
N ASP A 48 5.07 -10.68 -12.00
CA ASP A 48 4.04 -11.48 -11.35
C ASP A 48 3.90 -11.13 -9.84
N ASN A 49 3.44 -12.09 -9.02
CA ASN A 49 3.23 -11.93 -7.58
C ASN A 49 2.45 -10.65 -7.26
N ARG A 50 1.23 -10.59 -7.80
CA ARG A 50 0.37 -9.42 -7.68
C ARG A 50 -0.37 -9.42 -6.34
N ARG A 51 -0.33 -8.28 -5.66
CA ARG A 51 -0.96 -8.10 -4.36
C ARG A 51 -1.77 -6.83 -4.31
N LEU A 52 -2.91 -6.88 -3.62
CA LEU A 52 -3.72 -5.71 -3.32
C LEU A 52 -3.20 -5.06 -2.04
N LEU A 53 -2.75 -3.79 -2.13
CA LEU A 53 -2.07 -3.09 -1.04
C LEU A 53 -2.59 -1.65 -0.88
N PHE A 54 -2.47 -1.11 0.34
CA PHE A 54 -2.91 0.24 0.67
C PHE A 54 -1.82 1.28 0.40
N HIS A 55 -2.20 2.40 -0.21
CA HIS A 55 -1.38 3.61 -0.33
C HIS A 55 -2.11 4.81 0.28
N GLY A 56 -1.54 5.35 1.36
CA GLY A 56 -2.05 6.57 1.98
C GLY A 56 -1.39 7.81 1.41
N SER A 57 -2.17 8.85 1.14
CA SER A 57 -1.66 10.16 0.73
C SER A 57 -2.60 11.26 1.24
N SER A 58 -2.09 12.49 1.31
CA SER A 58 -2.93 13.65 1.60
C SER A 58 -4.07 13.78 0.59
N THR A 59 -5.25 14.18 1.06
CA THR A 59 -6.41 14.48 0.19
C THR A 59 -6.06 15.49 -0.93
N SER A 60 -5.14 16.43 -0.70
CA SER A 60 -4.72 17.40 -1.73
C SER A 60 -4.02 16.73 -2.93
N ASN A 61 -3.42 15.56 -2.73
CA ASN A 61 -2.72 14.83 -3.79
C ASN A 61 -3.67 13.95 -4.62
N LEU A 62 -4.87 13.65 -4.13
CA LEU A 62 -5.77 12.67 -4.72
C LEU A 62 -6.07 12.97 -6.20
N MET A 63 -6.44 14.21 -6.53
CA MET A 63 -6.75 14.60 -7.92
C MET A 63 -5.54 14.45 -8.84
N SER A 64 -4.34 14.77 -8.35
CA SER A 64 -3.10 14.58 -9.12
C SER A 64 -2.84 13.10 -9.38
N ILE A 65 -3.03 12.25 -8.37
CA ILE A 65 -2.83 10.80 -8.49
C ILE A 65 -3.84 10.19 -9.46
N LEU A 66 -5.12 10.58 -9.38
CA LEU A 66 -6.15 10.11 -10.31
C LEU A 66 -5.91 10.56 -11.75
N LYS A 67 -5.27 11.71 -11.96
CA LYS A 67 -4.91 12.17 -13.30
C LYS A 67 -3.67 11.45 -13.84
N ARG A 68 -2.61 11.31 -13.02
CA ARG A 68 -1.27 10.98 -13.52
C ARG A 68 -0.72 9.62 -13.12
N GLY A 69 -1.17 9.04 -12.02
CA GLY A 69 -0.48 7.88 -11.44
C GLY A 69 0.04 8.18 -10.06
N LEU A 70 0.34 7.08 -9.36
CA LEU A 70 1.40 7.11 -8.38
C LEU A 70 2.72 7.29 -9.15
N LEU A 71 3.45 8.34 -8.80
CA LEU A 71 4.70 8.73 -9.42
C LEU A 71 5.83 8.52 -8.41
N ILE A 72 7.00 8.17 -8.92
CA ILE A 72 8.23 8.13 -8.12
C ILE A 72 8.79 9.55 -8.06
N ALA A 73 9.31 9.93 -6.89
CA ALA A 73 9.97 11.22 -6.73
C ALA A 73 11.14 11.33 -7.72
N PRO A 74 11.32 12.49 -8.37
CA PRO A 74 12.37 12.68 -9.35
C PRO A 74 13.77 12.63 -8.66
N PRO A 75 14.85 12.33 -9.40
CA PRO A 75 16.21 12.23 -8.83
C PRO A 75 16.67 13.46 -8.07
N GLU A 76 16.19 14.64 -8.43
CA GLU A 76 16.55 15.93 -7.84
C GLU A 76 15.84 16.21 -6.50
N ALA A 77 14.73 15.51 -6.21
CA ALA A 77 13.99 15.70 -4.96
C ALA A 77 14.82 15.19 -3.76
N PRO A 78 14.81 15.90 -2.61
CA PRO A 78 15.49 15.43 -1.40
C PRO A 78 15.02 14.03 -0.97
N ALA A 79 15.96 13.20 -0.55
CA ALA A 79 15.69 11.85 -0.02
C ALA A 79 15.08 11.86 1.40
N CYS A 80 15.01 13.01 2.06
CA CYS A 80 14.56 13.14 3.44
C CYS A 80 13.13 12.59 3.60
N GLY A 81 12.97 11.57 4.44
CA GLY A 81 11.69 10.91 4.72
C GLY A 81 11.48 9.56 4.04
N TYR A 82 12.38 9.14 3.14
CA TYR A 82 12.32 7.83 2.48
C TYR A 82 13.26 6.83 3.15
N LEU A 83 12.74 6.03 4.08
CA LEU A 83 13.52 5.01 4.82
C LEU A 83 14.20 3.99 3.91
N PHE A 84 13.64 3.74 2.72
CA PHE A 84 14.14 2.76 1.74
C PHE A 84 14.46 3.39 0.38
N GLY A 85 14.63 4.72 0.34
CA GLY A 85 14.87 5.50 -0.88
C GLY A 85 13.64 5.71 -1.78
N LYS A 86 13.86 6.13 -3.03
CA LYS A 86 12.77 6.60 -3.89
C LYS A 86 12.03 5.44 -4.54
N GLY A 87 10.72 5.39 -4.33
CA GLY A 87 9.83 4.39 -4.92
C GLY A 87 8.37 4.66 -4.60
N ILE A 88 7.48 3.80 -5.07
CA ILE A 88 6.06 3.82 -4.69
C ILE A 88 5.90 2.92 -3.47
N TYR A 89 5.47 3.53 -2.37
CA TYR A 89 5.30 2.88 -1.08
C TYR A 89 3.87 2.40 -0.90
N THR A 90 3.70 1.14 -0.51
CA THR A 90 2.41 0.56 -0.16
C THR A 90 2.55 -0.31 1.09
N ALA A 91 1.45 -0.59 1.78
CA ALA A 91 1.45 -1.40 2.98
C ALA A 91 0.32 -2.43 2.92
N ASP A 92 0.52 -3.56 3.59
CA ASP A 92 -0.51 -4.58 3.74
C ASP A 92 -1.44 -4.32 4.94
N GLN A 93 -1.22 -3.22 5.66
CA GLN A 93 -2.03 -2.79 6.80
C GLN A 93 -2.70 -1.44 6.55
N PHE A 94 -4.02 -1.38 6.76
CA PHE A 94 -4.78 -0.14 6.64
C PHE A 94 -4.24 0.93 7.60
N ALA A 95 -3.95 0.55 8.85
CA ALA A 95 -3.49 1.48 9.88
C ALA A 95 -2.18 2.21 9.50
N LYS A 96 -1.23 1.49 8.90
CA LYS A 96 0.07 2.03 8.46
C LYS A 96 -0.12 3.11 7.41
N SER A 97 -0.89 2.82 6.36
CA SER A 97 -1.14 3.77 5.28
C SER A 97 -2.06 4.91 5.74
N ALA A 98 -3.00 4.67 6.67
CA ALA A 98 -3.93 5.70 7.14
C ALA A 98 -3.22 6.89 7.80
N ALA A 99 -2.06 6.69 8.43
CA ALA A 99 -1.26 7.77 9.01
C ALA A 99 -0.88 8.87 7.99
N TYR A 100 -0.74 8.50 6.71
CA TYR A 100 -0.37 9.39 5.60
C TYR A 100 -1.58 10.10 4.97
N CYS A 101 -2.81 9.73 5.35
CA CYS A 101 -4.03 10.41 4.93
C CYS A 101 -4.31 11.68 5.76
N TYR A 102 -3.57 11.90 6.85
CA TYR A 102 -3.72 13.07 7.73
C TYR A 102 -2.74 14.18 7.34
N ASN A 103 -3.23 15.41 7.25
CA ASN A 103 -2.38 16.60 7.13
C ASN A 103 -1.95 17.03 8.54
N TRP A 104 -0.73 16.69 8.92
CA TRP A 104 -0.14 17.15 10.18
C TRP A 104 0.48 18.55 9.96
N GLY A 105 -0.25 19.63 10.28
CA GLY A 105 0.26 21.00 10.14
C GLY A 105 -0.72 22.11 10.52
N PHE A 106 -0.19 23.19 11.10
CA PHE A 106 -0.92 24.36 11.62
C PHE A 106 -1.85 24.98 10.56
N GLY A 107 -3.15 25.03 10.84
CA GLY A 107 -4.14 25.79 10.07
C GLY A 107 -4.86 25.03 8.94
N SER A 108 -4.41 23.85 8.53
CA SER A 108 -5.18 22.98 7.63
C SER A 108 -6.27 22.28 8.44
N GLY A 109 -7.51 22.79 8.38
CA GLY A 109 -8.68 22.13 8.98
C GLY A 109 -8.64 20.63 8.70
N ASN A 110 -8.67 19.81 9.76
CA ASN A 110 -8.58 18.37 9.63
C ASN A 110 -9.88 17.88 8.99
N SER A 111 -9.91 17.81 7.64
CA SER A 111 -11.10 17.39 6.90
C SER A 111 -11.64 16.10 7.51
N LYS A 112 -12.94 16.08 7.82
CA LYS A 112 -13.60 14.91 8.41
C LYS A 112 -13.49 13.68 7.49
N HIS A 113 -13.33 13.88 6.18
CA HIS A 113 -13.19 12.81 5.22
C HIS A 113 -11.74 12.66 4.77
N LYS A 114 -11.27 11.42 4.86
CA LYS A 114 -9.97 10.94 4.41
C LYS A 114 -10.15 9.96 3.26
N PHE A 115 -9.12 9.84 2.44
CA PHE A 115 -9.12 8.95 1.29
C PHE A 115 -7.87 8.07 1.31
N MET A 116 -8.07 6.77 1.12
CA MET A 116 -7.02 5.76 1.00
C MET A 116 -7.10 5.16 -0.40
N LEU A 117 -5.97 4.99 -1.06
CA LEU A 117 -5.90 4.26 -2.32
C LEU A 117 -5.64 2.79 -2.05
N VAL A 118 -6.29 1.92 -2.82
CA VAL A 118 -6.02 0.49 -2.87
C VAL A 118 -5.49 0.18 -4.27
N CYS A 119 -4.29 -0.40 -4.32
CA CYS A 119 -3.53 -0.60 -5.54
C CYS A 119 -3.29 -2.09 -5.78
N GLU A 120 -3.42 -2.54 -7.01
CA GLU A 120 -2.84 -3.80 -7.47
C GLU A 120 -1.37 -3.56 -7.77
N VAL A 121 -0.49 -4.27 -7.08
CA VAL A 121 0.96 -4.08 -7.14
C VAL A 121 1.63 -5.38 -7.59
N ALA A 122 2.36 -5.34 -8.70
CA ALA A 122 3.16 -6.46 -9.20
C ALA A 122 4.52 -6.48 -8.49
N LEU A 123 4.67 -7.33 -7.48
CA LEU A 123 5.86 -7.36 -6.63
C LEU A 123 6.98 -8.22 -7.21
N GLY A 124 6.67 -9.19 -8.05
CA GLY A 124 7.64 -10.13 -8.61
C GLY A 124 8.49 -10.82 -7.55
N ARG A 125 9.79 -10.94 -7.83
CA ARG A 125 10.78 -11.39 -6.84
C ARG A 125 11.07 -10.28 -5.85
N VAL A 126 10.82 -10.54 -4.58
CA VAL A 126 10.89 -9.53 -3.51
C VAL A 126 12.22 -9.60 -2.77
N ASN A 127 12.95 -8.49 -2.69
CA ASN A 127 14.08 -8.33 -1.76
C ASN A 127 13.56 -8.03 -0.35
N GLN A 128 13.75 -8.93 0.61
CA GLN A 128 13.31 -8.71 1.99
C GLN A 128 14.38 -7.98 2.82
N LEU A 129 13.99 -6.85 3.42
CA LEU A 129 14.83 -6.06 4.30
C LEU A 129 14.36 -6.16 5.75
N LEU A 130 15.31 -6.32 6.68
CA LEU A 130 15.08 -6.25 8.13
C LEU A 130 15.53 -4.93 8.74
N GLN A 131 16.31 -4.14 7.98
CA GLN A 131 16.80 -2.82 8.37
C GLN A 131 16.64 -1.84 7.19
N PRO A 132 16.52 -0.53 7.47
CA PRO A 132 16.52 0.50 6.43
C PRO A 132 17.74 0.39 5.52
N GLU A 133 17.49 0.42 4.21
CA GLU A 133 18.53 0.45 3.17
C GLU A 133 18.05 1.38 2.07
N TYR A 134 18.83 2.43 1.77
CA TYR A 134 18.47 3.39 0.73
C TYR A 134 18.58 2.76 -0.66
N MET A 135 17.48 2.75 -1.41
CA MET A 135 17.40 2.16 -2.75
C MET A 135 16.58 3.05 -3.68
N GLU A 136 17.03 3.25 -4.92
CA GLU A 136 16.25 3.92 -5.98
C GLU A 136 15.86 2.98 -7.12
N LYS A 137 16.31 1.72 -7.01
CA LYS A 137 16.00 0.62 -7.94
C LYS A 137 15.99 -0.69 -7.16
N ALA A 138 15.29 -1.69 -7.70
CA ALA A 138 15.34 -3.03 -7.15
C ALA A 138 16.77 -3.60 -7.21
N LYS A 139 17.12 -4.50 -6.28
CA LYS A 139 18.41 -5.20 -6.32
C LYS A 139 18.47 -6.12 -7.53
N THR A 140 19.68 -6.43 -7.98
CA THR A 140 19.89 -7.37 -9.08
C THR A 140 19.18 -8.69 -8.79
N GLY A 141 18.32 -9.12 -9.71
CA GLY A 141 17.54 -10.35 -9.56
C GLY A 141 16.25 -10.21 -8.75
N THR A 142 15.85 -8.99 -8.37
CA THR A 142 14.56 -8.72 -7.72
C THR A 142 13.81 -7.61 -8.47
N ASP A 143 12.50 -7.53 -8.25
CA ASP A 143 11.59 -6.58 -8.91
C ASP A 143 11.01 -5.56 -7.93
N SER A 144 11.05 -5.87 -6.63
CA SER A 144 10.57 -5.01 -5.56
C SER A 144 11.38 -5.20 -4.28
N CYS A 145 11.08 -4.37 -3.30
CA CYS A 145 11.60 -4.48 -1.95
C CYS A 145 10.44 -4.61 -0.95
N GLN A 146 10.60 -5.44 0.06
CA GLN A 146 9.70 -5.51 1.22
C GLN A 146 10.50 -5.22 2.47
N TYR A 147 10.16 -4.14 3.16
CA TYR A 147 10.51 -4.04 4.57
C TYR A 147 9.60 -4.96 5.36
N VAL A 148 10.20 -5.89 6.11
CA VAL A 148 9.45 -6.79 6.97
C VAL A 148 9.30 -6.11 8.33
N GLY A 149 8.07 -5.79 8.71
CA GLY A 149 7.77 -5.22 10.03
C GLY A 149 7.66 -6.29 11.12
N ALA A 150 7.64 -5.86 12.38
CA ALA A 150 7.44 -6.76 13.52
C ALA A 150 6.16 -7.59 13.41
N ARG A 151 5.10 -6.96 12.90
CA ARG A 151 3.76 -7.53 12.74
C ARG A 151 3.29 -7.44 11.30
N GLY A 152 2.54 -8.45 10.88
CA GLY A 152 2.01 -8.57 9.53
C GLY A 152 0.76 -9.45 9.50
N PRO A 153 -0.06 -9.34 8.44
CA PRO A 153 -1.18 -10.25 8.24
C PRO A 153 -0.68 -11.69 8.10
N ASN A 154 -1.38 -12.64 8.71
CA ASN A 154 -1.06 -14.06 8.57
C ASN A 154 -1.23 -14.51 7.09
N PRO A 155 -0.14 -14.90 6.40
CA PRO A 155 -0.19 -15.22 4.97
C PRO A 155 -1.00 -16.48 4.65
N ALA A 156 -1.26 -17.36 5.63
CA ALA A 156 -2.08 -18.56 5.44
C ALA A 156 -3.54 -18.24 5.09
N PHE A 157 -3.98 -17.02 5.38
CA PHE A 157 -5.33 -16.54 5.11
C PHE A 157 -5.40 -15.58 3.92
N ASN A 158 -4.35 -15.48 3.10
CA ASN A 158 -4.41 -14.69 1.88
C ASN A 158 -5.51 -15.24 0.97
N LEU A 159 -6.43 -14.36 0.55
CA LEU A 159 -7.41 -14.69 -0.47
C LEU A 159 -6.83 -14.40 -1.85
N THR A 160 -6.96 -15.34 -2.78
CA THR A 160 -6.58 -15.10 -4.17
C THR A 160 -7.85 -14.82 -4.98
N LEU A 161 -7.93 -13.62 -5.58
CA LEU A 161 -9.01 -13.27 -6.49
C LEU A 161 -8.94 -14.10 -7.78
N PRO A 162 -10.04 -14.25 -8.55
CA PRO A 162 -10.01 -14.96 -9.84
C PRO A 162 -8.99 -14.40 -10.83
N THR A 163 -8.61 -13.12 -10.68
CA THR A 163 -7.57 -12.45 -11.46
C THR A 163 -6.13 -12.85 -11.07
N GLY A 164 -5.97 -13.69 -10.06
CA GLY A 164 -4.68 -14.12 -9.52
C GLY A 164 -4.06 -13.16 -8.50
N VAL A 165 -4.76 -12.07 -8.16
CA VAL A 165 -4.27 -11.07 -7.19
C VAL A 165 -4.49 -11.56 -5.76
N ALA A 166 -3.44 -11.53 -4.95
CA ALA A 166 -3.51 -11.86 -3.53
C ALA A 166 -4.02 -10.68 -2.68
N VAL A 167 -4.95 -10.92 -1.77
CA VAL A 167 -5.47 -9.96 -0.80
C VAL A 167 -5.12 -10.47 0.61
N PRO A 168 -4.31 -9.74 1.40
CA PRO A 168 -3.82 -10.24 2.67
C PRO A 168 -4.82 -10.02 3.80
N ILE A 169 -5.88 -10.83 3.81
CA ILE A 169 -7.01 -10.76 4.77
C ILE A 169 -6.78 -11.54 6.09
N GLY A 170 -5.53 -11.88 6.39
CA GLY A 170 -5.16 -12.52 7.65
C GLY A 170 -5.15 -11.56 8.83
N GLU A 171 -5.37 -12.08 10.03
CA GLU A 171 -5.21 -11.32 11.27
C GLU A 171 -3.75 -10.86 11.45
N ILE A 172 -3.57 -9.68 12.05
CA ILE A 172 -2.23 -9.13 12.29
C ILE A 172 -1.56 -9.84 13.47
N GLN A 173 -0.47 -10.54 13.17
CA GLN A 173 0.30 -11.33 14.14
C GLN A 173 1.77 -10.95 14.12
N ASP A 174 2.51 -11.35 15.17
CA ASP A 174 3.96 -11.24 15.20
C ASP A 174 4.59 -12.15 14.14
N GLN A 175 5.59 -11.64 13.43
CA GLN A 175 6.25 -12.37 12.33
C GLN A 175 7.50 -13.14 12.77
N GLY A 176 7.83 -13.13 14.06
CA GLY A 176 8.91 -13.94 14.65
C GLY A 176 10.33 -13.66 14.14
N LYS A 177 10.53 -12.60 13.33
CA LYS A 177 11.86 -12.22 12.85
C LYS A 177 12.59 -11.38 13.91
N LEU A 178 13.92 -11.56 14.01
CA LEU A 178 14.75 -10.78 14.91
C LEU A 178 14.94 -9.37 14.33
N PHE A 179 14.34 -8.37 14.98
CA PHE A 179 14.48 -6.97 14.60
C PHE A 179 15.52 -6.26 15.46
N SER A 180 16.30 -5.39 14.83
CA SER A 180 17.16 -4.46 15.58
C SER A 180 16.29 -3.49 16.37
N ARG A 181 16.40 -3.51 17.71
CA ARG A 181 15.67 -2.64 18.65
C ARG A 181 15.88 -1.14 18.43
N THR A 182 16.82 -0.75 17.57
CA THR A 182 17.22 0.65 17.35
C THR A 182 16.17 1.48 16.58
N TYR A 183 15.24 0.85 15.86
CA TYR A 183 14.18 1.56 15.14
C TYR A 183 12.81 1.28 15.78
N LEU A 184 12.43 2.14 16.71
CA LEU A 184 11.24 2.02 17.59
C LEU A 184 9.87 1.90 16.88
N ASN A 185 9.77 2.08 15.55
CA ASN A 185 8.49 2.27 14.84
C ASN A 185 8.24 1.30 13.67
N ALA A 186 9.06 0.26 13.51
CA ALA A 186 9.02 -0.59 12.33
C ALA A 186 8.04 -1.78 12.49
N GLN A 187 6.79 -1.44 12.83
CA GLN A 187 5.77 -2.42 13.23
C GLN A 187 5.10 -3.12 12.06
N SER A 188 4.96 -2.45 10.90
CA SER A 188 4.19 -2.94 9.76
C SER A 188 5.07 -3.21 8.56
N ASN A 189 4.65 -4.13 7.68
CA ASN A 189 5.33 -4.34 6.41
C ASN A 189 5.15 -3.12 5.49
N GLU A 190 6.18 -2.85 4.70
CA GLU A 190 6.11 -1.89 3.59
C GLU A 190 6.62 -2.57 2.32
N TYR A 191 5.94 -2.32 1.21
CA TYR A 191 6.27 -2.85 -0.11
C TYR A 191 6.57 -1.67 -1.03
N ILE A 192 7.74 -1.73 -1.65
CA ILE A 192 8.28 -0.66 -2.48
C ILE A 192 8.53 -1.22 -3.87
N VAL A 193 7.93 -0.57 -4.86
CA VAL A 193 8.23 -0.80 -6.28
C VAL A 193 8.92 0.43 -6.87
N TYR A 194 9.81 0.19 -7.83
CA TYR A 194 10.69 1.22 -8.38
C TYR A 194 10.33 1.60 -9.81
N LYS A 195 9.20 1.10 -10.30
CA LYS A 195 8.67 1.41 -11.62
C LYS A 195 7.17 1.67 -11.54
N PRO A 196 6.67 2.80 -12.07
CA PRO A 196 5.24 3.10 -12.03
C PRO A 196 4.37 2.02 -12.69
N GLU A 197 4.88 1.34 -13.71
CA GLU A 197 4.19 0.25 -14.42
C GLU A 197 3.81 -0.95 -13.55
N GLN A 198 4.46 -1.14 -12.40
CA GLN A 198 4.13 -2.21 -11.46
C GLN A 198 2.89 -1.91 -10.61
N VAL A 199 2.18 -0.79 -10.85
CA VAL A 199 1.05 -0.36 -10.01
C VAL A 199 -0.14 0.03 -10.87
N ALA A 200 -1.32 -0.43 -10.48
CA ALA A 200 -2.60 0.07 -10.98
C ALA A 200 -3.54 0.41 -9.81
N LEU A 201 -4.25 1.54 -9.92
CA LEU A 201 -5.27 1.91 -8.97
C LEU A 201 -6.51 1.03 -9.16
N ARG A 202 -7.10 0.57 -8.06
CA ARG A 202 -8.30 -0.29 -8.09
C ARG A 202 -9.45 0.29 -7.31
N TYR A 203 -9.16 0.84 -6.13
CA TYR A 203 -10.20 1.42 -5.29
C TYR A 203 -9.73 2.69 -4.57
N ILE A 204 -10.69 3.56 -4.26
CA ILE A 204 -10.55 4.61 -3.25
C ILE A 204 -11.48 4.24 -2.10
N ILE A 205 -10.94 4.21 -0.89
CA ILE A 205 -11.72 4.09 0.34
C ILE A 205 -11.85 5.49 0.93
N GLN A 206 -13.08 5.96 1.11
CA GLN A 206 -13.38 7.14 1.89
C GLN A 206 -13.69 6.72 3.34
N PHE A 207 -13.05 7.37 4.30
CA PHE A 207 -13.25 7.09 5.72
C PHE A 207 -13.21 8.35 6.58
N LYS A 208 -13.68 8.23 7.83
CA LYS A 208 -13.70 9.31 8.83
C LYS A 208 -13.35 8.79 10.22
#